data_AF-A0A964NNT0-F1
#
_entry.id   AF-A0A964NNT0-F1
#
_cell.length_a   1.000
_cell.length_b   1.000
_cell.length_c   1.000
_cell.angle_alpha   90.00
_cell.angle_beta   90.00
_cell.angle_gamma   90.00
#
_symmetry.space_group_name_H-M   'P 1'
#
loop_
_entity.id
_entity.type
_entity.pdbx_description
1 polymer ?
#
loop_
_entity_poly.entity_id
_entity_poly.type
_entity_poly.pdbx_seq_one_letter_code
_entity_poly.pdbx_strand_id
1 'polypeptide(L)'
;MMTRRKALATGAGAIAAGVGGHWIMNAGTSYDDAMRSTWTPHTAKADTDLDYLIHYATLVANNHNAQPWLFDRTAGRVTIRADLSRSTPIVDPDNHHLFASLGCAAENLMLAASAVGKGAALAFIADSGGRIDIDLAGNAARDPLFDAILDRQCTRSDYDGQSADNDDLAALAKAAKIDGCELIVFSERNRVEQALEMIVAANTKQVEDRAFATELRSWLCFSAAHAITRRDGLYAACSGNPTMPQWLGNIVFDFVFKAGSENDRHAKQIRSSAGLVVFATGRDDREHWVRAGRSYQRFTLKATSLGIRHAFVNQPVEVVSARSEFSKWLGMNGGRPDLVIRFGYAPAMPKSLRRPIEDAIVQV
;
A
#
# COMPACT_ATOMS: atom_id res chain seq x y z
N MET A 1 -46.27 34.07 15.92
CA MET A 1 -44.85 34.29 16.29
C MET A 1 -44.37 33.04 17.02
N MET A 2 -43.49 32.23 16.41
CA MET A 2 -42.03 32.20 16.71
C MET A 2 -41.76 31.96 18.20
N THR A 3 -40.96 31.00 18.69
CA THR A 3 -40.14 29.89 18.17
C THR A 3 -39.46 29.29 19.41
N ARG A 4 -39.09 27.99 19.40
CA ARG A 4 -37.89 27.38 20.06
C ARG A 4 -37.82 27.46 21.62
N ARG A 5 -37.34 26.47 22.40
CA ARG A 5 -36.26 25.47 22.23
C ARG A 5 -36.14 24.63 23.52
N LYS A 6 -35.54 23.44 23.40
CA LYS A 6 -34.85 22.61 24.44
C LYS A 6 -35.77 21.86 25.43
N ALA A 7 -35.49 20.65 25.89
CA ALA A 7 -34.48 19.62 25.62
C ALA A 7 -34.87 18.37 26.44
N LEU A 8 -34.18 17.26 26.18
CA LEU A 8 -34.06 16.05 27.02
C LEU A 8 -35.25 15.09 27.04
N ALA A 9 -35.12 14.03 26.24
CA ALA A 9 -35.68 12.73 26.55
C ALA A 9 -34.54 11.71 26.59
N THR A 10 -34.15 11.38 27.82
CA THR A 10 -33.33 10.26 28.23
C THR A 10 -34.12 8.96 28.00
N GLY A 11 -33.45 7.90 27.51
CA GLY A 11 -33.67 6.55 28.03
C GLY A 11 -34.48 5.55 27.20
N ALA A 12 -33.74 4.56 26.70
CA ALA A 12 -34.02 3.11 26.72
C ALA A 12 -34.94 2.48 25.66
N GLY A 13 -34.42 1.42 25.04
CA GLY A 13 -35.18 0.45 24.26
C GLY A 13 -34.27 -0.57 23.56
N ALA A 14 -33.78 -1.55 24.33
CA ALA A 14 -32.98 -2.68 23.85
C ALA A 14 -33.82 -3.73 23.06
N ILE A 15 -33.10 -4.71 22.47
CA ILE A 15 -33.53 -6.00 21.89
C ILE A 15 -33.81 -5.91 20.37
N ALA A 16 -33.04 -6.57 19.49
CA ALA A 16 -32.88 -8.02 19.41
C ALA A 16 -31.43 -8.51 19.31
N ALA A 17 -30.93 -9.03 20.45
CA ALA A 17 -29.89 -10.04 20.47
C ALA A 17 -30.56 -11.40 20.22
N GLY A 18 -30.34 -11.96 19.03
CA GLY A 18 -30.79 -13.29 18.67
C GLY A 18 -30.40 -13.56 17.23
N VAL A 19 -29.52 -14.54 17.01
CA VAL A 19 -29.02 -15.02 15.71
C VAL A 19 -27.90 -14.19 15.03
N GLY A 20 -27.82 -12.86 15.21
CA GLY A 20 -26.77 -12.03 14.58
C GLY A 20 -25.40 -12.01 15.29
N GLY A 21 -25.36 -12.22 16.61
CA GLY A 21 -24.14 -12.03 17.41
C GLY A 21 -23.08 -13.12 17.26
N HIS A 22 -23.49 -14.34 16.87
CA HIS A 22 -22.55 -15.46 16.72
C HIS A 22 -21.69 -15.36 15.44
N TRP A 23 -22.17 -14.63 14.42
CA TRP A 23 -21.42 -14.41 13.18
C TRP A 23 -20.33 -13.34 13.34
N ILE A 24 -20.53 -12.34 14.21
CA ILE A 24 -19.56 -11.25 14.42
C ILE A 24 -18.36 -11.72 15.24
N MET A 25 -18.55 -12.64 16.19
CA MET A 25 -17.45 -13.12 17.05
C MET A 25 -16.58 -14.20 16.38
N ASN A 26 -17.14 -15.09 15.54
CA ASN A 26 -16.35 -16.13 14.84
C ASN A 26 -15.68 -15.64 13.54
N ALA A 27 -16.20 -14.58 12.93
CA ALA A 27 -15.55 -13.96 11.77
C ALA A 27 -14.24 -13.25 12.14
N GLY A 28 -14.14 -12.69 13.36
CA GLY A 28 -12.92 -12.09 13.88
C GLY A 28 -11.82 -13.13 14.12
N THR A 29 -12.16 -14.26 14.77
CA THR A 29 -11.18 -15.32 15.06
C THR A 29 -10.66 -15.99 13.79
N SER A 30 -11.52 -16.27 12.81
CA SER A 30 -11.12 -16.88 11.54
C SER A 30 -10.26 -15.96 10.65
N TYR A 31 -10.54 -14.64 10.64
CA TYR A 31 -9.67 -13.69 9.94
C TYR A 31 -8.31 -13.57 10.60
N ASP A 32 -8.27 -13.49 11.93
CA ASP A 32 -7.03 -13.40 12.69
C ASP A 32 -6.16 -14.65 12.51
N ASP A 33 -6.76 -15.84 12.41
CA ASP A 33 -6.07 -17.09 12.07
C ASP A 33 -5.47 -17.04 10.66
N ALA A 34 -6.27 -16.65 9.66
CA ALA A 34 -5.79 -16.52 8.28
C ALA A 34 -4.67 -15.47 8.15
N MET A 35 -4.81 -14.35 8.87
CA MET A 35 -3.81 -13.31 8.95
C MET A 35 -2.53 -13.85 9.61
N ARG A 36 -2.61 -14.51 10.77
CA ARG A 36 -1.44 -15.12 11.42
C ARG A 36 -0.72 -16.07 10.47
N SER A 37 -1.46 -16.95 9.78
CA SER A 37 -0.89 -17.88 8.81
C SER A 37 -0.20 -17.16 7.64
N THR A 38 -0.81 -16.12 7.06
CA THR A 38 -0.20 -15.34 5.97
C THR A 38 1.11 -14.66 6.39
N TRP A 39 1.17 -14.12 7.62
CA TRP A 39 2.29 -13.30 8.09
C TRP A 39 3.24 -14.07 9.03
N THR A 40 3.17 -15.41 9.03
CA THR A 40 4.07 -16.25 9.84
C THR A 40 5.51 -16.14 9.30
N PRO A 41 6.53 -15.98 10.17
CA PRO A 41 7.92 -16.02 9.73
C PRO A 41 8.26 -17.37 9.08
N HIS A 42 8.93 -17.33 7.94
CA HIS A 42 9.45 -18.53 7.29
C HIS A 42 10.96 -18.65 7.57
N THR A 43 11.47 -19.88 7.61
CA THR A 43 12.91 -20.16 7.69
C THR A 43 13.34 -20.83 6.39
N ALA A 44 14.43 -20.35 5.81
CA ALA A 44 14.94 -20.93 4.57
C ALA A 44 15.43 -22.37 4.80
N LYS A 45 15.06 -23.28 3.90
CA LYS A 45 15.51 -24.68 3.94
C LYS A 45 16.93 -24.86 3.39
N ALA A 46 17.35 -23.93 2.54
CA ALA A 46 18.67 -23.85 1.94
C ALA A 46 18.99 -22.39 1.58
N ASP A 47 20.24 -22.12 1.25
CA ASP A 47 20.70 -20.79 0.82
C ASP A 47 20.18 -20.38 -0.57
N THR A 48 19.56 -21.30 -1.31
CA THR A 48 18.88 -21.08 -2.60
C THR A 48 17.38 -21.40 -2.54
N ASP A 49 16.77 -21.36 -1.34
CA ASP A 49 15.33 -21.60 -1.17
C ASP A 49 14.49 -20.49 -1.83
N LEU A 50 14.12 -20.70 -3.09
CA LEU A 50 13.38 -19.72 -3.89
C LEU A 50 11.97 -19.48 -3.35
N ASP A 51 11.35 -20.46 -2.67
CA ASP A 51 10.02 -20.32 -2.10
C ASP A 51 10.05 -19.41 -0.86
N TYR A 52 11.11 -19.50 -0.05
CA TYR A 52 11.39 -18.55 1.01
C TYR A 52 11.54 -17.12 0.44
N LEU A 53 12.31 -16.95 -0.62
CA LEU A 53 12.52 -15.64 -1.26
C LEU A 53 11.21 -15.05 -1.81
N ILE A 54 10.43 -15.86 -2.53
CA ILE A 54 9.15 -15.45 -3.12
C ILE A 54 8.12 -15.14 -2.03
N HIS A 55 8.07 -15.92 -0.95
CA HIS A 55 7.20 -15.65 0.19
C HIS A 55 7.37 -14.20 0.69
N TYR A 56 8.60 -13.79 1.04
CA TYR A 56 8.86 -12.43 1.50
C TYR A 56 8.62 -11.36 0.41
N ALA A 57 8.88 -11.68 -0.87
CA ALA A 57 8.59 -10.81 -1.99
C ALA A 57 7.08 -10.48 -2.11
N THR A 58 6.20 -11.40 -1.72
CA THR A 58 4.73 -11.17 -1.77
C THR A 58 4.19 -10.30 -0.63
N LEU A 59 4.95 -10.07 0.44
CA LEU A 59 4.51 -9.33 1.63
C LEU A 59 4.57 -7.78 1.48
N VAL A 60 4.70 -7.31 0.25
CA VAL A 60 4.81 -5.89 -0.08
C VAL A 60 3.45 -5.20 -0.20
N ALA A 61 3.46 -3.87 -0.19
CA ALA A 61 2.28 -3.10 -0.57
C ALA A 61 2.16 -3.04 -2.09
N ASN A 62 0.93 -3.03 -2.59
CA ASN A 62 0.61 -2.93 -4.02
C ASN A 62 -0.79 -2.33 -4.18
N ASN A 63 -1.09 -1.81 -5.36
CA ASN A 63 -2.36 -1.12 -5.59
C ASN A 63 -3.55 -2.06 -5.37
N HIS A 64 -4.57 -1.58 -4.65
CA HIS A 64 -5.76 -2.34 -4.24
C HIS A 64 -5.50 -3.71 -3.58
N ASN A 65 -4.26 -4.00 -3.16
CA ASN A 65 -3.83 -5.34 -2.79
C ASN A 65 -4.10 -6.40 -3.89
N ALA A 66 -4.05 -6.00 -5.17
CA ALA A 66 -4.27 -6.84 -6.35
C ALA A 66 -3.21 -7.94 -6.53
N GLN A 67 -2.00 -7.73 -6.02
CA GLN A 67 -0.85 -8.65 -6.05
C GLN A 67 -0.47 -9.06 -7.49
N PRO A 68 -0.08 -8.10 -8.34
CA PRO A 68 -0.04 -8.25 -9.80
C PRO A 68 1.31 -8.78 -10.30
N TRP A 69 1.86 -9.80 -9.66
CA TRP A 69 3.17 -10.35 -9.97
C TRP A 69 3.11 -11.84 -10.29
N LEU A 70 3.95 -12.26 -11.23
CA LEU A 70 4.25 -13.65 -11.53
C LEU A 70 5.75 -13.87 -11.34
N PHE A 71 6.12 -14.93 -10.64
CA PHE A 71 7.49 -15.34 -10.39
C PHE A 71 7.82 -16.58 -11.21
N ASP A 72 8.92 -16.50 -11.94
CA ASP A 72 9.59 -17.65 -12.52
C ASP A 72 10.87 -17.93 -11.74
N ARG A 73 11.12 -19.21 -11.49
CA ARG A 73 12.22 -19.69 -10.66
C ARG A 73 13.14 -20.58 -11.49
N THR A 74 14.27 -20.03 -11.89
CA THR A 74 15.35 -20.77 -12.55
C THR A 74 16.50 -20.97 -11.56
N ALA A 75 17.35 -21.99 -11.75
CA ALA A 75 18.49 -22.21 -10.86
C ALA A 75 19.36 -20.95 -10.73
N GLY A 76 19.42 -20.37 -9.51
CA GLY A 76 20.19 -19.16 -9.22
C GLY A 76 19.58 -17.84 -9.69
N ARG A 77 18.34 -17.82 -10.21
CA ARG A 77 17.66 -16.61 -10.67
C ARG A 77 16.16 -16.64 -10.34
N VAL A 78 15.64 -15.50 -9.89
CA VAL A 78 14.19 -15.26 -9.85
C VAL A 78 13.83 -14.17 -10.85
N THR A 79 12.86 -14.44 -11.71
CA THR A 79 12.32 -13.46 -12.66
C THR A 79 10.94 -13.03 -12.19
N ILE A 80 10.67 -11.72 -12.16
CA ILE A 80 9.37 -11.14 -11.81
C ILE A 80 8.76 -10.51 -13.06
N ARG A 81 7.52 -10.89 -13.38
CA ARG A 81 6.73 -10.37 -14.49
C ARG A 81 5.42 -9.76 -13.99
N ALA A 82 4.89 -8.84 -14.79
CA ALA A 82 3.58 -8.25 -14.55
C ALA A 82 2.46 -9.27 -14.82
N ASP A 83 1.57 -9.48 -13.85
CA ASP A 83 0.30 -10.15 -14.08
C ASP A 83 -0.75 -9.11 -14.56
N LEU A 84 -0.87 -8.93 -15.88
CA LEU A 84 -1.81 -7.97 -16.44
C LEU A 84 -3.28 -8.35 -16.22
N SER A 85 -3.58 -9.62 -15.88
CA SER A 85 -4.95 -10.03 -15.50
C SER A 85 -5.40 -9.41 -14.17
N ARG A 86 -4.44 -8.88 -13.40
CA ARG A 86 -4.63 -8.21 -12.11
C ARG A 86 -4.34 -6.71 -12.16
N SER A 87 -4.25 -6.15 -13.37
CA SER A 87 -4.16 -4.71 -13.57
C SER A 87 -5.42 -3.99 -13.05
N THR A 88 -5.26 -2.71 -12.74
CA THR A 88 -6.34 -1.83 -12.29
C THR A 88 -6.45 -0.67 -13.29
N PRO A 89 -6.98 -0.91 -14.50
CA PRO A 89 -6.84 -0.02 -15.65
C PRO A 89 -7.53 1.34 -15.48
N ILE A 90 -8.45 1.52 -14.54
CA ILE A 90 -9.09 2.83 -14.33
C ILE A 90 -8.23 3.72 -13.43
N VAL A 91 -7.78 3.21 -12.27
CA VAL A 91 -6.91 3.97 -11.34
C VAL A 91 -5.45 4.03 -11.81
N ASP A 92 -4.98 3.02 -12.55
CA ASP A 92 -3.59 2.86 -13.01
C ASP A 92 -3.54 2.54 -14.53
N PRO A 93 -3.98 3.48 -15.40
CA PRO A 93 -4.18 3.23 -16.82
C PRO A 93 -2.88 2.92 -17.60
N ASP A 94 -1.73 3.36 -17.08
CA ASP A 94 -0.41 3.11 -17.68
C ASP A 94 0.34 1.94 -17.01
N ASN A 95 -0.30 1.22 -16.07
CA ASN A 95 0.29 0.16 -15.25
C ASN A 95 1.51 0.64 -14.43
N HIS A 96 1.60 1.94 -14.16
CA HIS A 96 2.67 2.54 -13.38
C HIS A 96 2.78 1.94 -11.98
N HIS A 97 1.67 1.91 -11.23
CA HIS A 97 1.63 1.35 -9.88
C HIS A 97 1.83 -0.16 -9.88
N LEU A 98 1.43 -0.85 -10.94
CA LEU A 98 1.77 -2.25 -11.16
C LEU A 98 3.29 -2.43 -11.16
N PHE A 99 4.04 -1.73 -12.02
CA PHE A 99 5.51 -1.86 -12.06
C PHE A 99 6.20 -1.37 -10.79
N ALA A 100 5.69 -0.32 -10.14
CA ALA A 100 6.16 0.08 -8.81
C ALA A 100 5.97 -1.06 -7.79
N SER A 101 4.84 -1.78 -7.83
CA SER A 101 4.58 -2.94 -6.96
C SER A 101 5.57 -4.08 -7.21
N LEU A 102 5.96 -4.33 -8.47
CA LEU A 102 7.01 -5.29 -8.83
C LEU A 102 8.37 -4.85 -8.26
N GLY A 103 8.67 -3.55 -8.28
CA GLY A 103 9.86 -2.99 -7.64
C GLY A 103 9.89 -3.22 -6.13
N CYS A 104 8.76 -3.04 -5.45
CA CYS A 104 8.66 -3.39 -4.03
C CYS A 104 8.97 -4.88 -3.81
N ALA A 105 8.36 -5.77 -4.60
CA ALA A 105 8.54 -7.21 -4.49
C ALA A 105 10.01 -7.62 -4.71
N ALA A 106 10.65 -7.03 -5.71
CA ALA A 106 12.06 -7.24 -6.01
C ALA A 106 12.97 -6.83 -4.85
N GLU A 107 12.70 -5.67 -4.23
CA GLU A 107 13.48 -5.20 -3.08
C GLU A 107 13.34 -6.14 -1.87
N ASN A 108 12.12 -6.58 -1.56
CA ASN A 108 11.91 -7.56 -0.48
C ASN A 108 12.61 -8.89 -0.77
N LEU A 109 12.61 -9.35 -2.02
CA LEU A 109 13.30 -10.56 -2.44
C LEU A 109 14.82 -10.44 -2.19
N MET A 110 15.42 -9.32 -2.59
CA MET A 110 16.85 -9.05 -2.38
C MET A 110 17.20 -8.97 -0.89
N LEU A 111 16.33 -8.36 -0.06
CA LEU A 111 16.50 -8.34 1.39
C LEU A 111 16.44 -9.75 1.99
N ALA A 112 15.49 -10.58 1.54
CA ALA A 112 15.37 -11.97 1.96
C ALA A 112 16.61 -12.80 1.57
N ALA A 113 17.17 -12.58 0.37
CA ALA A 113 18.41 -13.21 -0.06
C ALA A 113 19.59 -12.81 0.85
N SER A 114 19.70 -11.52 1.20
CA SER A 114 20.74 -11.06 2.14
C SER A 114 20.61 -11.69 3.52
N ALA A 115 19.39 -11.98 3.99
CA ALA A 115 19.13 -12.59 5.29
C ALA A 115 19.64 -14.04 5.40
N VAL A 116 19.80 -14.73 4.27
CA VAL A 116 20.43 -16.05 4.17
C VAL A 116 21.87 -15.99 3.67
N GLY A 117 22.47 -14.79 3.68
CA GLY A 117 23.88 -14.57 3.34
C GLY A 117 24.17 -14.48 1.84
N LYS A 118 23.16 -14.38 0.97
CA LYS A 118 23.33 -14.32 -0.50
C LYS A 118 23.24 -12.92 -1.04
N GLY A 119 24.12 -12.60 -1.99
CA GLY A 119 24.00 -11.41 -2.82
C GLY A 119 22.91 -11.59 -3.89
N ALA A 120 22.32 -10.47 -4.27
CA ALA A 120 21.32 -10.41 -5.34
C ALA A 120 21.60 -9.20 -6.23
N ALA A 121 21.61 -9.40 -7.55
CA ALA A 121 21.77 -8.35 -8.54
C ALA A 121 20.50 -8.23 -9.38
N LEU A 122 19.95 -7.03 -9.48
CA LEU A 122 18.71 -6.76 -10.20
C LEU A 122 19.00 -6.14 -11.57
N ALA A 123 18.38 -6.67 -12.61
CA ALA A 123 18.33 -6.07 -13.93
C ALA A 123 16.88 -5.94 -14.41
N PHE A 124 16.51 -4.76 -14.91
CA PHE A 124 15.25 -4.58 -15.62
C PHE A 124 15.46 -4.84 -17.11
N ILE A 125 14.63 -5.70 -17.70
CA ILE A 125 14.69 -6.04 -19.12
C ILE A 125 13.45 -5.45 -19.80
N ALA A 126 13.69 -4.44 -20.65
CA ALA A 126 12.65 -3.70 -21.38
C ALA A 126 12.11 -4.47 -22.61
N ASP A 127 11.82 -5.76 -22.47
CA ASP A 127 11.07 -6.51 -23.48
C ASP A 127 9.60 -6.02 -23.55
N SER A 128 8.78 -6.56 -24.47
CA SER A 128 7.40 -6.11 -24.69
C SER A 128 6.56 -6.10 -23.41
N GLY A 129 6.76 -7.07 -22.52
CA GLY A 129 6.09 -7.17 -21.23
C GLY A 129 6.77 -6.39 -20.11
N GLY A 130 8.08 -6.18 -20.20
CA GLY A 130 8.90 -5.72 -19.08
C GLY A 130 9.05 -6.82 -18.03
N ARG A 131 10.29 -7.10 -17.61
CA ARG A 131 10.55 -8.04 -16.50
C ARG A 131 11.72 -7.59 -15.65
N ILE A 132 11.76 -8.11 -14.42
CA ILE A 132 12.87 -7.94 -13.50
C ILE A 132 13.56 -9.30 -13.35
N ASP A 133 14.83 -9.40 -13.73
CA ASP A 133 15.65 -10.58 -13.48
C ASP A 133 16.52 -10.30 -12.24
N ILE A 134 16.50 -11.20 -11.26
CA ILE A 134 17.29 -11.12 -10.04
C ILE A 134 18.22 -12.32 -9.99
N ASP A 135 19.50 -12.07 -10.23
CA ASP A 135 20.57 -13.07 -10.17
C ASP A 135 21.08 -13.22 -8.73
N LEU A 136 20.99 -14.44 -8.20
CA LEU A 136 21.45 -14.79 -6.86
C LEU A 136 22.90 -15.28 -6.93
N ALA A 137 23.83 -14.38 -6.62
CA ALA A 137 25.26 -14.66 -6.74
C ALA A 137 26.05 -13.94 -5.65
N GLY A 138 27.15 -14.58 -5.24
CA GLY A 138 28.04 -14.07 -4.20
C GLY A 138 27.40 -14.09 -2.81
N ASN A 139 28.14 -13.52 -1.86
CA ASN A 139 27.72 -13.40 -0.48
C ASN A 139 27.38 -11.94 -0.16
N ALA A 140 26.37 -11.73 0.67
CA ALA A 140 26.02 -10.42 1.20
C ALA A 140 25.78 -10.51 2.70
N ALA A 141 26.10 -9.42 3.41
CA ALA A 141 25.66 -9.28 4.79
C ALA A 141 24.15 -9.06 4.85
N ARG A 142 23.50 -9.59 5.88
CA ARG A 142 22.09 -9.35 6.16
C ARG A 142 21.82 -7.84 6.28
N ASP A 143 20.89 -7.34 5.47
CA ASP A 143 20.37 -5.97 5.62
C ASP A 143 19.32 -5.96 6.76
N PRO A 144 19.48 -5.14 7.81
CA PRO A 144 18.53 -5.04 8.93
C PRO A 144 17.09 -4.69 8.53
N LEU A 145 16.87 -4.12 7.34
CA LEU A 145 15.52 -3.84 6.84
C LEU A 145 14.67 -5.12 6.65
N PHE A 146 15.30 -6.27 6.50
CA PHE A 146 14.60 -7.56 6.41
C PHE A 146 13.70 -7.82 7.64
N ASP A 147 14.16 -7.43 8.82
CA ASP A 147 13.46 -7.69 10.09
C ASP A 147 12.12 -6.94 10.18
N ALA A 148 11.97 -5.86 9.42
CA ALA A 148 10.75 -5.05 9.40
C ALA A 148 9.68 -5.56 8.41
N ILE A 149 9.98 -6.55 7.55
CA ILE A 149 9.07 -6.99 6.48
C ILE A 149 7.73 -7.48 7.07
N LEU A 150 7.81 -8.31 8.11
CA LEU A 150 6.62 -8.92 8.70
C LEU A 150 5.74 -7.90 9.42
N ASP A 151 6.31 -6.80 9.92
CA ASP A 151 5.58 -5.77 10.69
C ASP A 151 5.05 -4.62 9.84
N ARG A 152 5.64 -4.40 8.67
CA ARG A 152 5.30 -3.28 7.79
C ARG A 152 3.85 -3.36 7.34
N GLN A 153 3.12 -2.27 7.49
CA GLN A 153 1.75 -2.14 7.02
C GLN A 153 1.37 -0.70 6.63
N CYS A 154 0.43 -0.58 5.69
CA CYS A 154 -0.17 0.71 5.37
C CYS A 154 -1.28 1.02 6.38
N THR A 155 -1.09 2.04 7.22
CA THR A 155 -1.98 2.38 8.33
C THR A 155 -2.85 3.58 7.96
N ARG A 156 -4.14 3.35 7.70
CA ARG A 156 -5.07 4.39 7.22
C ARG A 156 -5.91 5.02 8.33
N SER A 157 -5.51 4.87 9.59
CA SER A 157 -6.11 5.58 10.71
C SER A 157 -5.67 7.04 10.73
N ASP A 158 -6.30 7.84 11.59
CA ASP A 158 -5.71 9.09 12.04
C ASP A 158 -4.40 8.80 12.80
N TYR A 159 -3.46 9.72 12.69
CA TYR A 159 -2.21 9.69 13.44
C TYR A 159 -2.30 10.66 14.63
N ASP A 160 -1.26 10.76 15.44
CA ASP A 160 -1.28 11.54 16.69
C ASP A 160 -0.85 13.01 16.56
N GLY A 161 -0.47 13.46 15.35
CA GLY A 161 -0.05 14.84 15.10
C GLY A 161 1.38 15.17 15.54
N GLN A 162 2.14 14.21 16.06
CA GLN A 162 3.54 14.45 16.43
C GLN A 162 4.40 14.65 15.19
N SER A 163 5.37 15.57 15.28
CA SER A 163 6.41 15.72 14.26
C SER A 163 7.41 14.57 14.34
N ALA A 164 8.03 14.21 13.21
CA ALA A 164 9.12 13.25 13.18
C ALA A 164 10.45 13.93 13.54
N ASP A 165 11.35 13.19 14.19
CA ASP A 165 12.70 13.66 14.49
C ASP A 165 13.51 13.82 13.19
N ASN A 166 14.38 14.82 13.13
CA ASN A 166 15.28 15.03 12.01
C ASN A 166 16.22 13.83 11.80
N ASP A 167 16.64 13.17 12.88
CA ASP A 167 17.48 11.97 12.79
C ASP A 167 16.71 10.80 12.14
N ASP A 168 15.43 10.65 12.46
CA ASP A 168 14.55 9.67 11.82
C ASP A 168 14.34 10.01 10.34
N LEU A 169 14.09 11.28 10.01
CA LEU A 169 13.96 11.74 8.61
C LEU A 169 15.24 11.49 7.80
N ALA A 170 16.41 11.75 8.38
CA ALA A 170 17.69 11.46 7.76
C ALA A 170 17.91 9.95 7.56
N ALA A 171 17.54 9.14 8.55
CA ALA A 171 17.62 7.68 8.45
C ALA A 171 16.67 7.10 7.38
N LEU A 172 15.46 7.66 7.28
CA LEU A 172 14.50 7.34 6.23
C LEU A 172 15.02 7.68 4.83
N ALA A 173 15.52 8.91 4.65
CA ALA A 173 16.11 9.35 3.39
C ALA A 173 17.31 8.49 2.97
N LYS A 174 18.17 8.13 3.92
CA LYS A 174 19.30 7.24 3.69
C LYS A 174 18.85 5.85 3.24
N ALA A 175 17.83 5.28 3.89
CA ALA A 175 17.32 3.95 3.55
C ALA A 175 16.65 3.94 2.16
N ALA A 176 15.89 4.99 1.83
CA ALA A 176 15.16 5.13 0.57
C ALA A 176 16.06 5.36 -0.66
N LYS A 177 17.36 5.62 -0.48
CA LYS A 177 18.26 5.97 -1.57
C LYS A 177 18.35 4.85 -2.62
N ILE A 178 17.84 5.13 -3.82
CA ILE A 178 17.96 4.30 -5.02
C ILE A 178 18.31 5.22 -6.19
N ASP A 179 19.31 4.85 -6.99
CA ASP A 179 19.78 5.68 -8.08
C ASP A 179 18.67 5.93 -9.12
N GLY A 180 18.44 7.20 -9.45
CA GLY A 180 17.37 7.64 -10.36
C GLY A 180 15.99 7.81 -9.72
N CYS A 181 15.87 7.65 -8.39
CA CYS A 181 14.69 8.01 -7.60
C CYS A 181 15.07 9.01 -6.50
N GLU A 182 14.40 10.16 -6.50
CA GLU A 182 14.52 11.22 -5.51
C GLU A 182 13.40 11.12 -4.47
N LEU A 183 13.76 11.42 -3.22
CA LEU A 183 12.84 11.51 -2.11
C LEU A 183 12.58 12.97 -1.76
N ILE A 184 11.35 13.45 -1.96
CA ILE A 184 10.94 14.81 -1.62
C ILE A 184 10.10 14.75 -0.34
N VAL A 185 10.66 15.21 0.78
CA VAL A 185 10.00 15.21 2.10
C VAL A 185 9.48 16.61 2.40
N PHE A 186 8.26 16.71 2.93
CA PHE A 186 7.69 17.97 3.39
C PHE A 186 6.89 17.77 4.68
N SER A 187 7.32 18.50 5.71
CA SER A 187 6.70 18.56 7.04
C SER A 187 6.24 19.97 7.42
N GLU A 188 6.60 21.00 6.65
CA GLU A 188 6.14 22.36 6.94
C GLU A 188 4.64 22.48 6.71
N ARG A 189 3.92 23.01 7.70
CA ARG A 189 2.45 23.09 7.68
C ARG A 189 1.90 23.76 6.42
N ASN A 190 2.51 24.85 5.96
CA ASN A 190 2.06 25.54 4.74
C ASN A 190 2.19 24.62 3.51
N ARG A 191 3.34 23.96 3.36
CA ARG A 191 3.59 23.06 2.23
C ARG A 191 2.70 21.81 2.28
N VAL A 192 2.42 21.28 3.47
CA VAL A 192 1.47 20.18 3.68
C VAL A 192 0.03 20.59 3.32
N GLU A 193 -0.42 21.80 3.69
CA GLU A 193 -1.75 22.28 3.31
C GLU A 193 -1.88 22.53 1.80
N GLN A 194 -0.85 23.06 1.13
CA GLN A 194 -0.84 23.17 -0.33
C GLN A 194 -0.93 21.80 -1.03
N ALA A 195 -0.17 20.81 -0.52
CA ALA A 195 -0.27 19.44 -1.02
C ALA A 195 -1.67 18.84 -0.78
N LEU A 196 -2.25 19.10 0.40
CA LEU A 196 -3.60 18.67 0.75
C LEU A 196 -4.65 19.22 -0.23
N GLU A 197 -4.57 20.50 -0.62
CA GLU A 197 -5.48 21.10 -1.59
C GLU A 197 -5.45 20.35 -2.94
N MET A 198 -4.26 20.04 -3.45
CA MET A 198 -4.11 19.27 -4.69
C MET A 198 -4.58 17.82 -4.53
N ILE A 199 -4.30 17.17 -3.39
CA ILE A 199 -4.78 15.82 -3.09
C ILE A 199 -6.32 15.78 -3.05
N VAL A 200 -6.96 16.76 -2.39
CA VAL A 200 -8.43 16.87 -2.31
C VAL A 200 -9.04 17.16 -3.69
N ALA A 201 -8.43 18.04 -4.48
CA ALA A 201 -8.89 18.32 -5.85
C ALA A 201 -8.79 17.07 -6.74
N ALA A 202 -7.68 16.32 -6.65
CA ALA A 202 -7.52 15.06 -7.36
C ALA A 202 -8.49 13.97 -6.87
N ASN A 203 -8.67 13.85 -5.55
CA ASN A 203 -9.62 12.90 -4.96
C ASN A 203 -11.05 13.18 -5.41
N THR A 204 -11.45 14.45 -5.49
CA THR A 204 -12.78 14.85 -5.99
C THR A 204 -12.99 14.33 -7.40
N LYS A 205 -12.07 14.62 -8.32
CA LYS A 205 -12.13 14.13 -9.72
C LYS A 205 -12.22 12.61 -9.79
N GLN A 206 -11.44 11.92 -8.96
CA GLN A 206 -11.37 10.46 -8.94
C GLN A 206 -12.66 9.83 -8.40
N VAL A 207 -13.18 10.32 -7.26
CA VAL A 207 -14.42 9.83 -6.64
C VAL A 207 -15.65 10.09 -7.51
N GLU A 208 -15.67 11.21 -8.24
CA GLU A 208 -16.75 11.56 -9.17
C GLU A 208 -16.73 10.74 -10.47
N ASP A 209 -15.61 10.09 -10.79
CA ASP A 209 -15.53 9.16 -11.92
C ASP A 209 -16.24 7.84 -11.58
N ARG A 210 -17.35 7.59 -12.31
CA ARG A 210 -18.14 6.36 -12.16
C ARG A 210 -17.36 5.11 -12.52
N ALA A 211 -16.44 5.16 -13.47
CA ALA A 211 -15.61 4.03 -13.84
C ALA A 211 -14.67 3.69 -12.67
N PHE A 212 -14.07 4.69 -12.05
CA PHE A 212 -13.22 4.51 -10.89
C PHE A 212 -14.01 3.95 -9.70
N ALA A 213 -15.16 4.53 -9.38
CA ALA A 213 -16.01 4.04 -8.28
C ALA A 213 -16.45 2.58 -8.49
N THR A 214 -16.67 2.17 -9.74
CA THR A 214 -17.00 0.78 -10.11
C THR A 214 -15.80 -0.15 -9.92
N GLU A 215 -14.63 0.24 -10.43
CA GLU A 215 -13.38 -0.53 -10.26
C GLU A 215 -13.03 -0.66 -8.76
N LEU A 216 -13.01 0.43 -8.01
CA LEU A 216 -12.71 0.41 -6.58
C LEU A 216 -13.66 -0.52 -5.82
N ARG A 217 -14.98 -0.44 -6.08
CA ARG A 217 -15.95 -1.34 -5.45
C ARG A 217 -15.65 -2.81 -5.75
N SER A 218 -15.25 -3.12 -6.98
CA SER A 218 -14.90 -4.50 -7.37
C SER A 218 -13.71 -5.04 -6.58
N TRP A 219 -12.87 -4.19 -5.98
CA TRP A 219 -11.75 -4.57 -5.12
C TRP A 219 -12.06 -4.54 -3.62
N LEU A 220 -13.19 -3.98 -3.19
CA LEU A 220 -13.56 -3.90 -1.78
C LEU A 220 -14.08 -5.23 -1.24
N CYS A 221 -13.52 -5.66 -0.12
CA CYS A 221 -14.04 -6.76 0.68
C CYS A 221 -14.68 -6.17 1.94
N PHE A 222 -15.99 -6.36 2.14
CA PHE A 222 -16.71 -5.80 3.29
C PHE A 222 -16.84 -6.79 4.46
N SER A 223 -16.59 -8.08 4.22
CA SER A 223 -16.67 -9.14 5.24
C SER A 223 -15.37 -9.94 5.34
N ALA A 224 -15.09 -10.48 6.53
CA ALA A 224 -13.94 -11.35 6.77
C ALA A 224 -13.98 -12.61 5.89
N ALA A 225 -15.14 -13.25 5.77
CA ALA A 225 -15.30 -14.44 4.94
C ALA A 225 -14.92 -14.17 3.47
N HIS A 226 -15.39 -13.05 2.90
CA HIS A 226 -15.04 -12.68 1.54
C HIS A 226 -13.54 -12.39 1.39
N ALA A 227 -12.93 -11.69 2.37
CA ALA A 227 -11.50 -11.43 2.38
C ALA A 227 -10.66 -12.71 2.48
N ILE A 228 -11.08 -13.71 3.28
CA ILE A 228 -10.42 -15.01 3.41
C ILE A 228 -10.52 -15.81 2.11
N THR A 229 -11.67 -15.83 1.46
CA THR A 229 -11.84 -16.54 0.18
C THR A 229 -11.00 -15.89 -0.92
N ARG A 230 -10.97 -14.56 -1.01
CA ARG A 230 -10.31 -13.84 -2.09
C ARG A 230 -8.79 -13.72 -1.90
N ARG A 231 -8.33 -13.53 -0.65
CA ARG A 231 -6.94 -13.29 -0.24
C ARG A 231 -6.22 -12.12 -0.94
N ASP A 232 -6.98 -11.32 -1.68
CA ASP A 232 -6.57 -10.08 -2.32
C ASP A 232 -7.68 -9.02 -2.12
N GLY A 233 -7.47 -7.80 -2.61
CA GLY A 233 -8.42 -6.71 -2.44
C GLY A 233 -8.31 -5.98 -1.09
N LEU A 234 -9.15 -4.96 -0.95
CA LEU A 234 -9.16 -4.01 0.16
C LEU A 234 -10.22 -4.42 1.19
N TYR A 235 -9.77 -5.11 2.25
CA TYR A 235 -10.66 -5.44 3.36
C TYR A 235 -10.98 -4.21 4.22
N ALA A 236 -12.28 -3.92 4.41
CA ALA A 236 -12.78 -2.74 5.10
C ALA A 236 -12.15 -2.52 6.49
N ALA A 237 -11.97 -3.58 7.28
CA ALA A 237 -11.36 -3.48 8.62
C ALA A 237 -9.89 -3.00 8.58
N CYS A 238 -9.14 -3.32 7.51
CA CYS A 238 -7.76 -2.84 7.32
C CYS A 238 -7.69 -1.34 7.03
N SER A 239 -8.83 -0.70 6.77
CA SER A 239 -8.99 0.75 6.59
C SER A 239 -9.80 1.39 7.72
N GLY A 240 -10.11 0.65 8.79
CA GLY A 240 -10.87 1.16 9.94
C GLY A 240 -12.37 1.31 9.66
N ASN A 241 -12.85 0.76 8.54
CA ASN A 241 -14.24 0.82 8.15
C ASN A 241 -15.03 -0.36 8.74
N PRO A 242 -16.34 -0.18 9.01
CA PRO A 242 -17.19 -1.24 9.55
C PRO A 242 -17.24 -2.48 8.64
N THR A 243 -17.26 -3.66 9.26
CA THR A 243 -17.45 -4.93 8.57
C THR A 243 -18.93 -5.27 8.45
N MET A 244 -19.36 -5.76 7.29
CA MET A 244 -20.76 -6.12 7.02
C MET A 244 -20.86 -7.17 5.90
N PRO A 245 -22.00 -7.86 5.72
CA PRO A 245 -22.20 -8.76 4.60
C PRO A 245 -21.89 -8.09 3.25
N GLN A 246 -21.23 -8.81 2.34
CA GLN A 246 -20.73 -8.25 1.08
C GLN A 246 -21.82 -7.54 0.25
N TRP A 247 -23.00 -8.14 0.15
CA TRP A 247 -24.13 -7.55 -0.58
C TRP A 247 -24.59 -6.22 0.01
N LEU A 248 -24.57 -6.09 1.35
CA LEU A 248 -24.97 -4.87 2.06
C LEU A 248 -23.91 -3.79 1.90
N GLY A 249 -22.62 -4.16 2.01
CA GLY A 249 -21.51 -3.25 1.77
C GLY A 249 -21.55 -2.64 0.38
N ASN A 250 -21.87 -3.43 -0.63
CA ASN A 250 -22.04 -2.96 -2.01
C ASN A 250 -23.16 -1.91 -2.15
N ILE A 251 -24.25 -2.02 -1.40
CA ILE A 251 -25.35 -1.03 -1.39
C ILE A 251 -24.91 0.22 -0.62
N VAL A 252 -24.36 0.04 0.59
CA VAL A 252 -23.94 1.15 1.46
C VAL A 252 -22.87 2.01 0.79
N PHE A 253 -21.96 1.39 0.03
CA PHE A 253 -20.89 2.09 -0.70
C PHE A 253 -21.42 3.25 -1.54
N ASP A 254 -22.51 3.07 -2.30
CA ASP A 254 -23.10 4.12 -3.14
C ASP A 254 -23.58 5.35 -2.35
N PHE A 255 -23.97 5.15 -1.09
CA PHE A 255 -24.49 6.22 -0.25
C PHE A 255 -23.40 6.97 0.50
N VAL A 256 -22.30 6.29 0.84
CA VAL A 256 -21.23 6.82 1.70
C VAL A 256 -20.00 7.28 0.93
N PHE A 257 -19.72 6.67 -0.23
CA PHE A 257 -18.57 7.01 -1.07
C PHE A 257 -18.87 8.26 -1.88
N LYS A 258 -18.64 9.41 -1.26
CA LYS A 258 -18.92 10.75 -1.81
C LYS A 258 -17.70 11.63 -1.65
N ALA A 259 -17.44 12.47 -2.65
CA ALA A 259 -16.26 13.32 -2.69
C ALA A 259 -16.08 14.13 -1.39
N GLY A 260 -17.14 14.79 -0.89
CA GLY A 260 -17.09 15.57 0.36
C GLY A 260 -16.63 14.74 1.56
N SER A 261 -17.26 13.59 1.82
CA SER A 261 -16.90 12.70 2.94
C SER A 261 -15.47 12.16 2.83
N GLU A 262 -15.06 11.74 1.63
CA GLU A 262 -13.71 11.23 1.39
C GLU A 262 -12.66 12.34 1.51
N ASN A 263 -12.96 13.54 1.03
CA ASN A 263 -12.10 14.72 1.16
C ASN A 263 -11.90 15.10 2.63
N ASP A 264 -12.98 15.14 3.43
CA ASP A 264 -12.91 15.42 4.86
C ASP A 264 -12.06 14.37 5.60
N ARG A 265 -12.22 13.09 5.23
CA ARG A 265 -11.41 11.98 5.75
C ARG A 265 -9.93 12.17 5.39
N HIS A 266 -9.61 12.45 4.13
CA HIS A 266 -8.22 12.69 3.69
C HIS A 266 -7.62 13.93 4.36
N ALA A 267 -8.37 15.01 4.52
CA ALA A 267 -7.92 16.22 5.22
C ALA A 267 -7.61 15.95 6.69
N LYS A 268 -8.51 15.26 7.41
CA LYS A 268 -8.30 14.88 8.82
C LYS A 268 -7.05 13.99 8.96
N GLN A 269 -6.95 12.99 8.09
CA GLN A 269 -5.78 12.12 8.04
C GLN A 269 -4.54 12.99 7.83
N ILE A 270 -4.40 13.68 6.70
CA ILE A 270 -3.17 14.41 6.35
C ILE A 270 -2.76 15.39 7.45
N ARG A 271 -3.69 16.14 8.03
CA ARG A 271 -3.42 17.08 9.13
C ARG A 271 -2.97 16.45 10.44
N SER A 272 -3.26 15.16 10.65
CA SER A 272 -2.75 14.39 11.78
C SER A 272 -1.35 13.79 11.55
N SER A 273 -0.78 13.93 10.34
CA SER A 273 0.51 13.32 9.98
C SER A 273 1.70 14.15 10.46
N ALA A 274 2.85 13.50 10.63
CA ALA A 274 4.13 14.18 10.80
C ALA A 274 4.57 14.91 9.53
N GLY A 275 4.18 14.39 8.36
CA GLY A 275 4.46 15.00 7.06
C GLY A 275 4.03 14.10 5.91
N LEU A 276 4.47 14.50 4.72
CA LEU A 276 4.25 13.82 3.46
C LEU A 276 5.60 13.57 2.76
N VAL A 277 5.64 12.53 1.94
CA VAL A 277 6.81 12.14 1.15
C VAL A 277 6.36 11.81 -0.27
N VAL A 278 7.10 12.32 -1.24
CA VAL A 278 6.95 11.97 -2.66
C VAL A 278 8.20 11.22 -3.12
N PHE A 279 7.98 10.09 -3.78
CA PHE A 279 9.00 9.37 -4.53
C PHE A 279 8.89 9.81 -5.98
N ALA A 280 9.96 10.35 -6.53
CA ALA A 280 9.96 10.91 -7.87
C ALA A 280 11.14 10.36 -8.68
N THR A 281 10.89 9.87 -9.88
CA THR A 281 11.95 9.40 -10.78
C THR A 281 12.30 10.44 -11.82
N GLY A 282 13.57 10.44 -12.23
CA GLY A 282 14.06 11.35 -13.28
C GLY A 282 13.53 11.04 -14.70
N ARG A 283 12.89 9.88 -14.89
CA ARG A 283 12.33 9.42 -16.17
C ARG A 283 10.99 8.72 -15.95
N ASP A 284 10.10 8.86 -16.92
CA ASP A 284 8.78 8.23 -16.93
C ASP A 284 8.80 6.96 -17.79
N ASP A 285 9.46 5.90 -17.29
CA ASP A 285 9.52 4.59 -17.93
C ASP A 285 9.46 3.46 -16.88
N ARG A 286 9.14 2.24 -17.33
CA ARG A 286 8.90 1.08 -16.45
C ARG A 286 10.10 0.76 -15.54
N GLU A 287 11.33 0.94 -16.01
CA GLU A 287 12.52 0.73 -15.19
C GLU A 287 12.56 1.72 -14.02
N HIS A 288 12.22 2.98 -14.28
CA HIS A 288 12.19 4.00 -13.25
C HIS A 288 11.01 3.81 -12.29
N TRP A 289 9.85 3.36 -12.76
CA TRP A 289 8.74 3.01 -11.88
C TRP A 289 9.10 1.86 -10.92
N VAL A 290 9.84 0.85 -11.41
CA VAL A 290 10.42 -0.20 -10.57
C VAL A 290 11.37 0.39 -9.52
N ARG A 291 12.24 1.34 -9.89
CA ARG A 291 13.13 2.03 -8.94
C ARG A 291 12.36 2.81 -7.86
N ALA A 292 11.28 3.49 -8.22
CA ALA A 292 10.40 4.16 -7.25
C ALA A 292 9.79 3.17 -6.25
N GLY A 293 9.32 2.01 -6.74
CA GLY A 293 8.84 0.92 -5.89
C GLY A 293 9.89 0.40 -4.90
N ARG A 294 11.11 0.18 -5.39
CA ARG A 294 12.24 -0.23 -4.52
C ARG A 294 12.55 0.80 -3.45
N SER A 295 12.63 2.08 -3.83
CA SER A 295 12.88 3.20 -2.91
C SER A 295 11.80 3.27 -1.83
N TYR A 296 10.53 3.20 -2.23
CA TYR A 296 9.38 3.16 -1.32
C TYR A 296 9.44 1.96 -0.37
N GLN A 297 9.79 0.76 -0.86
CA GLN A 297 9.89 -0.41 0.00
C GLN A 297 10.97 -0.24 1.07
N ARG A 298 12.17 0.24 0.72
CA ARG A 298 13.22 0.51 1.71
C ARG A 298 12.81 1.59 2.71
N PHE A 299 12.19 2.68 2.25
CA PHE A 299 11.65 3.73 3.12
C PHE A 299 10.68 3.16 4.16
N THR A 300 9.71 2.35 3.71
CA THR A 300 8.64 1.87 4.59
C THR A 300 9.09 0.81 5.57
N LEU A 301 10.06 -0.03 5.20
CA LEU A 301 10.72 -0.94 6.13
C LEU A 301 11.51 -0.16 7.18
N LYS A 302 12.24 0.89 6.78
CA LYS A 302 12.95 1.74 7.73
C LYS A 302 11.97 2.47 8.66
N ALA A 303 10.89 3.03 8.13
CA ALA A 303 9.83 3.66 8.92
C ALA A 303 9.26 2.69 9.96
N THR A 304 8.98 1.45 9.54
CA THR A 304 8.47 0.40 10.42
C THR A 304 9.45 0.11 11.56
N SER A 305 10.76 0.01 11.27
CA SER A 305 11.80 -0.20 12.30
C SER A 305 11.91 0.94 13.32
N LEU A 306 11.45 2.14 12.96
CA LEU A 306 11.43 3.34 13.81
C LEU A 306 10.07 3.55 14.48
N GLY A 307 9.11 2.65 14.29
CA GLY A 307 7.74 2.81 14.81
C GLY A 307 6.88 3.82 14.04
N ILE A 308 7.37 4.34 12.91
CA ILE A 308 6.67 5.28 12.03
C ILE A 308 5.72 4.50 11.11
N ARG A 309 4.47 4.95 11.06
CA ARG A 309 3.41 4.43 10.18
C ARG A 309 3.34 5.25 8.89
N HIS A 310 2.85 4.63 7.83
CA HIS A 310 2.68 5.29 6.54
C HIS A 310 1.41 4.82 5.82
N ALA A 311 0.91 5.64 4.89
CA ALA A 311 -0.17 5.27 3.98
C ALA A 311 -0.10 6.08 2.68
N PHE A 312 -0.63 5.53 1.58
CA PHE A 312 -0.70 6.22 0.30
C PHE A 312 -1.78 7.31 0.28
N VAL A 313 -1.46 8.39 -0.42
CA VAL A 313 -2.36 9.49 -0.82
C VAL A 313 -2.08 9.82 -2.29
N ASN A 314 -2.11 8.79 -3.14
CA ASN A 314 -1.65 8.80 -4.53
C ASN A 314 -2.59 9.51 -5.52
N GLN A 315 -3.74 10.02 -5.09
CA GLN A 315 -4.69 10.72 -5.95
C GLN A 315 -4.05 11.73 -6.93
N PRO A 316 -3.12 12.63 -6.50
CA PRO A 316 -2.51 13.60 -7.41
C PRO A 316 -1.56 12.97 -8.45
N VAL A 317 -1.11 11.72 -8.29
CA VAL A 317 -0.25 11.03 -9.26
C VAL A 317 -1.02 10.00 -10.11
N GLU A 318 -2.18 9.54 -9.64
CA GLU A 318 -3.11 8.65 -10.36
C GLU A 318 -3.93 9.41 -11.40
N VAL A 319 -4.44 10.59 -11.04
CA VAL A 319 -5.25 11.41 -11.95
C VAL A 319 -4.34 12.15 -12.92
N VAL A 320 -4.32 11.72 -14.19
CA VAL A 320 -3.45 12.27 -15.25
C VAL A 320 -3.46 13.80 -15.29
N SER A 321 -4.65 14.42 -15.20
CA SER A 321 -4.77 15.89 -15.21
C SER A 321 -4.18 16.57 -13.98
N ALA A 322 -4.24 15.93 -12.81
CA ALA A 322 -3.67 16.46 -11.56
C ALA A 322 -2.15 16.24 -11.50
N ARG A 323 -1.64 15.16 -12.08
CA ARG A 323 -0.21 14.81 -12.08
C ARG A 323 0.67 15.90 -12.68
N SER A 324 0.23 16.55 -13.75
CA SER A 324 0.97 17.66 -14.36
C SER A 324 1.09 18.88 -13.44
N GLU A 325 0.00 19.23 -12.75
CA GLU A 325 -0.03 20.35 -11.80
C GLU A 325 0.83 20.04 -10.57
N PHE A 326 0.70 18.83 -10.02
CA PHE A 326 1.47 18.36 -8.87
C PHE A 326 2.98 18.32 -9.18
N SER A 327 3.37 17.82 -10.35
CA SER A 327 4.76 17.80 -10.83
C SER A 327 5.36 19.22 -10.92
N LYS A 328 4.60 20.18 -11.46
CA LYS A 328 5.03 21.59 -11.52
C LYS A 328 5.18 22.21 -10.13
N TRP A 329 4.24 21.95 -9.22
CA TRP A 329 4.31 22.43 -7.84
C TRP A 329 5.52 21.87 -7.09
N LEU A 330 5.90 20.61 -7.35
CA LEU A 330 7.13 20.00 -6.83
C LEU A 330 8.41 20.60 -7.43
N GLY A 331 8.32 21.44 -8.47
CA GLY A 331 9.48 22.01 -9.17
C GLY A 331 10.20 21.02 -10.07
N MET A 332 9.52 19.95 -10.51
CA MET A 332 10.13 18.93 -11.35
C MET A 332 10.28 19.43 -12.80
N ASN A 333 11.48 19.27 -13.36
CA ASN A 333 11.82 19.66 -14.73
C ASN A 333 11.88 18.47 -15.71
N GLY A 334 11.08 17.43 -15.44
CA GLY A 334 11.08 16.16 -16.16
C GLY A 334 10.81 14.99 -15.22
N GLY A 335 10.72 13.78 -15.77
CA GLY A 335 10.43 12.59 -14.98
C GLY A 335 8.99 12.53 -14.48
N ARG A 336 8.77 11.85 -13.34
CA ARG A 336 7.43 11.58 -12.80
C ARG A 336 7.42 11.58 -11.27
N PRO A 337 6.46 12.24 -10.62
CA PRO A 337 6.12 11.91 -9.24
C PRO A 337 5.38 10.56 -9.24
N ASP A 338 6.01 9.53 -8.69
CA ASP A 338 5.53 8.15 -8.76
C ASP A 338 4.57 7.82 -7.63
N LEU A 339 4.94 8.13 -6.38
CA LEU A 339 4.17 7.74 -5.19
C LEU A 339 4.12 8.90 -4.20
N VAL A 340 2.98 9.07 -3.53
CA VAL A 340 2.80 10.07 -2.47
C VAL A 340 2.28 9.36 -1.22
N ILE A 341 2.97 9.55 -0.11
CA ILE A 341 2.59 8.95 1.17
C ILE A 341 2.54 9.97 2.30
N ARG A 342 1.65 9.72 3.24
CA ARG A 342 1.65 10.31 4.59
C ARG A 342 2.46 9.43 5.54
N PHE A 343 3.14 10.04 6.49
CA PHE A 343 3.82 9.32 7.57
C PHE A 343 3.62 10.00 8.93
N GLY A 344 3.72 9.23 10.01
CA GLY A 344 3.54 9.70 11.39
C GLY A 344 3.33 8.52 12.34
N TYR A 345 2.73 8.77 13.51
CA TYR A 345 2.61 7.74 14.55
C TYR A 345 1.16 7.36 14.81
N ALA A 346 0.92 6.05 14.88
CA ALA A 346 -0.38 5.48 15.22
C ALA A 346 -0.27 4.01 15.67
N PRO A 347 -1.27 3.51 16.40
CA PRO A 347 -1.42 2.08 16.64
C PRO A 347 -1.45 1.28 15.34
N ALA A 348 -1.06 0.01 15.45
CA ALA A 348 -1.19 -0.92 14.35
C ALA A 348 -2.66 -1.18 13.99
N MET A 349 -2.92 -1.43 12.71
CA MET A 349 -4.21 -1.88 12.20
C MET A 349 -4.17 -3.38 11.85
N PRO A 350 -5.32 -4.02 11.56
CA PRO A 350 -5.34 -5.36 11.00
C PRO A 350 -4.55 -5.43 9.68
N LYS A 351 -3.76 -6.48 9.49
CA LYS A 351 -2.98 -6.69 8.26
C LYS A 351 -3.83 -7.36 7.19
N SER A 352 -3.68 -6.91 5.95
CA SER A 352 -4.31 -7.52 4.78
C SER A 352 -3.77 -8.92 4.50
N LEU A 353 -4.59 -9.80 3.95
CA LEU A 353 -4.16 -11.13 3.51
C LEU A 353 -3.34 -11.05 2.20
N ARG A 354 -2.64 -12.15 1.92
CA ARG A 354 -1.89 -12.40 0.69
C ARG A 354 -2.34 -13.71 0.08
N ARG A 355 -2.27 -13.78 -1.25
CA ARG A 355 -2.46 -14.99 -2.03
C ARG A 355 -1.36 -16.01 -1.66
N PRO A 356 -1.66 -17.32 -1.73
CA PRO A 356 -0.63 -18.35 -1.71
C PRO A 356 0.45 -18.09 -2.78
N ILE A 357 1.70 -18.45 -2.50
CA ILE A 357 2.80 -18.23 -3.45
C ILE A 357 2.62 -19.08 -4.71
N GLU A 358 1.94 -20.22 -4.59
CA GLU A 358 1.64 -21.15 -5.67
C GLU A 358 0.81 -20.47 -6.77
N ASP A 359 -0.06 -19.53 -6.40
CA ASP A 359 -0.88 -18.78 -7.36
C ASP A 359 -0.08 -17.68 -8.09
N ALA A 360 1.14 -17.41 -7.64
CA ALA A 360 2.03 -16.40 -8.19
C ALA A 360 3.27 -17.01 -8.87
N ILE A 361 3.49 -18.33 -8.77
CA ILE A 361 4.62 -19.00 -9.41
C ILE A 361 4.15 -19.56 -10.76
N VAL A 362 4.86 -19.22 -11.82
CA VAL A 362 4.66 -19.82 -13.15
C VAL A 362 5.68 -20.95 -13.36
N GLN A 363 5.24 -22.05 -13.96
CA GLN A 363 6.15 -23.09 -14.47
C GLN A 363 6.46 -22.73 -15.92
N VAL A 364 7.74 -22.53 -16.24
CA VAL A 364 8.23 -22.34 -17.60
C VAL A 364 8.64 -23.67 -18.22
#